data_AF-A0A1C0U2C9-F1
#
_entry.id   AF-A0A1C0U2C9-F1
#
_cell.length_a   1.000
_cell.length_b   1.000
_cell.length_c   1.000
_cell.angle_alpha   90.00
_cell.angle_beta   90.00
_cell.angle_gamma   90.00
#
_symmetry.space_group_name_H-M   'P 1'
#
loop_
_entity.id
_entity.type
_entity.pdbx_description
1 polymer ?
#
loop_
_entity_poly.entity_id
_entity_poly.type
_entity_poly.pdbx_seq_one_letter_code
_entity_poly.pdbx_strand_id
1 'polypeptide(L)' 'MNKLLTKQIASLCSIKTPKFLVYDKQKLKSFVQVSKGLGLPFVIKPNSQGCSIGVNLVHTETEYHSALEEALKYEEILY' A
#
# COMPACT_ATOMS: atom_id res chain seq x y z
N MET A 1 -0.21 -0.30 -14.52
CA MET A 1 -1.66 -0.57 -14.37
C MET A 1 -2.13 -0.05 -13.02
N ASN A 2 -3.14 0.82 -12.98
CA ASN A 2 -3.59 1.50 -11.76
C ASN A 2 -4.40 0.55 -10.85
N LYS A 3 -3.78 0.04 -9.77
CA LYS A 3 -4.40 -0.94 -8.85
C LYS A 3 -5.49 -0.32 -7.97
N LEU A 4 -5.38 0.95 -7.63
CA LEU A 4 -6.42 1.68 -6.91
C LEU A 4 -7.71 1.69 -7.72
N LEU A 5 -7.63 2.04 -9.00
CA LEU A 5 -8.78 2.00 -9.91
C LEU A 5 -9.35 0.58 -10.01
N THR A 6 -8.48 -0.44 -10.12
CA THR A 6 -8.93 -1.84 -10.11
C THR A 6 -9.73 -2.18 -8.86
N LYS A 7 -9.28 -1.76 -7.67
CA LYS A 7 -9.99 -2.02 -6.42
C LYS A 7 -11.31 -1.25 -6.32
N GLN A 8 -11.35 -0.02 -6.81
CA GLN A 8 -12.58 0.77 -6.86
C GLN A 8 -13.61 0.09 -7.76
N ILE A 9 -13.22 -0.32 -8.97
CA ILE A 9 -14.10 -1.06 -9.89
C ILE A 9 -14.56 -2.38 -9.27
N ALA A 10 -13.65 -3.17 -8.71
CA ALA A 10 -14.00 -4.42 -8.03
C ALA A 10 -15.03 -4.19 -6.90
N SER A 11 -14.83 -3.15 -6.09
CA SER A 11 -15.77 -2.80 -5.01
C SER A 11 -17.14 -2.38 -5.55
N LEU A 12 -17.19 -1.61 -6.65
CA LEU A 12 -18.45 -1.24 -7.31
C LEU A 12 -19.19 -2.46 -7.86
N CYS A 13 -18.45 -3.46 -8.33
CA CYS A 13 -18.99 -4.74 -8.77
C CYS A 13 -19.31 -5.72 -7.62
N SER A 14 -19.25 -5.26 -6.35
CA SER A 14 -19.44 -6.12 -5.16
C SER A 14 -18.45 -7.29 -5.06
N ILE A 15 -17.29 -7.19 -5.72
CA ILE A 15 -16.20 -8.14 -5.64
C ILE A 15 -15.37 -7.80 -4.41
N LYS A 16 -15.24 -8.76 -3.49
CA LYS A 16 -14.45 -8.59 -2.27
C LYS A 16 -12.96 -8.44 -2.60
N THR A 17 -12.32 -7.41 -2.04
CA THR A 17 -10.88 -7.24 -2.09
C THR A 17 -10.32 -7.09 -0.67
N PRO A 18 -9.03 -7.40 -0.44
CA PRO A 18 -8.42 -7.16 0.86
C PRO A 18 -8.53 -5.69 1.26
N LYS A 19 -8.75 -5.42 2.56
CA LYS A 19 -8.72 -4.06 3.12
C LYS A 19 -7.43 -3.37 2.71
N PHE A 20 -7.52 -2.09 2.42
CA PHE A 20 -6.39 -1.30 1.95
C PHE A 20 -6.55 0.15 2.36
N LEU A 21 -5.43 0.86 2.36
CA LEU A 21 -5.35 2.28 2.58
C LEU A 21 -4.51 2.86 1.45
N VAL A 22 -4.79 4.08 1.05
CA VAL A 22 -4.03 4.77 0.01
C VAL A 22 -3.31 5.94 0.65
N TYR A 23 -2.07 6.16 0.26
CA TYR A 23 -1.28 7.30 0.70
C TYR A 23 -0.58 7.93 -0.50
N ASP A 24 -0.46 9.24 -0.42
CA ASP A 24 0.39 10.05 -1.29
C ASP A 24 1.69 10.34 -0.53
N LYS A 25 2.81 10.46 -1.23
CA LYS A 25 4.10 10.90 -0.70
C LYS A 25 4.01 12.15 0.19
N GLN A 26 3.08 13.06 -0.10
CA GLN A 26 2.85 14.28 0.68
C GLN A 26 2.05 14.05 1.97
N LYS A 27 1.37 12.90 2.09
CA LYS A 27 0.44 12.58 3.20
C LYS A 27 0.66 11.15 3.69
N LEU A 28 1.91 10.83 4.04
CA LEU A 28 2.25 9.55 4.66
C LEU A 28 1.59 9.44 6.04
N LYS A 29 0.95 8.29 6.30
CA LYS A 29 0.42 7.97 7.64
C LYS A 29 1.54 7.44 8.52
N SER A 30 1.35 7.49 9.84
CA SER A 30 2.29 6.84 10.76
C SER A 30 2.08 5.33 10.78
N PHE A 31 3.13 4.58 11.14
CA PHE A 31 3.03 3.12 11.31
C PHE A 31 1.88 2.72 12.25
N VAL A 32 1.68 3.47 13.34
CA VAL A 32 0.59 3.23 14.30
C VAL A 32 -0.79 3.39 13.66
N GLN A 33 -0.98 4.37 12.77
CA GLN A 33 -2.25 4.55 12.06
C GLN A 33 -2.51 3.41 11.07
N VAL A 34 -1.47 2.96 10.36
CA VAL A 34 -1.58 1.89 9.36
C VAL A 34 -1.83 0.53 10.03
N SER A 35 -1.03 0.18 11.03
CA SER A 35 -1.15 -1.08 11.77
C SER A 35 -2.49 -1.20 12.51
N LYS A 36 -3.02 -0.10 13.07
CA LYS A 36 -4.38 -0.09 13.64
C LYS A 36 -5.48 -0.32 12.59
N GLY A 37 -5.28 0.16 11.36
CA GLY A 37 -6.26 0.05 10.28
C GLY A 37 -6.24 -1.29 9.53
N LEU A 38 -5.06 -1.86 9.31
CA LEU A 38 -4.85 -3.07 8.50
C LEU A 38 -4.46 -4.30 9.32
N GLY A 39 -3.98 -4.14 10.55
CA GLY A 39 -3.34 -5.20 11.33
C GLY A 39 -1.90 -5.44 10.87
N LEU A 40 -1.26 -6.47 11.44
CA LEU A 40 0.05 -6.95 11.04
C LEU A 40 -0.02 -8.45 10.68
N PRO A 41 0.82 -8.92 9.74
CA PRO A 41 1.64 -8.10 8.84
C PRO A 41 0.78 -7.45 7.75
N PHE A 42 1.29 -6.38 7.12
CA PHE A 42 0.64 -5.74 5.97
C PHE A 42 1.62 -5.57 4.80
N VAL A 43 1.07 -5.29 3.62
CA VAL A 43 1.87 -5.08 2.40
C VAL A 43 1.86 -3.61 2.01
N ILE A 44 3.02 -3.06 1.66
CA ILE A 44 3.16 -1.78 0.96
C ILE A 44 3.55 -2.07 -0.47
N LYS A 45 2.90 -1.43 -1.44
CA LYS A 45 3.34 -1.50 -2.85
C LYS A 45 2.96 -0.26 -3.68
N PRO A 46 3.72 0.05 -4.75
CA PRO A 46 3.36 1.07 -5.72
C PRO A 46 2.03 0.76 -6.40
N ASN A 47 1.24 1.80 -6.67
CA ASN A 47 -0.06 1.69 -7.32
C ASN A 47 0.01 1.11 -8.75
N SER A 48 1.04 1.42 -9.52
CA SER A 48 1.13 1.19 -10.97
C SER A 48 2.07 0.06 -11.39
N GLN A 49 2.93 -0.44 -10.48
CA GLN A 49 3.97 -1.43 -10.80
C GLN A 49 3.49 -2.89 -10.86
N GLY A 50 4.12 -3.73 -11.67
CA GLY A 50 3.89 -5.17 -11.76
C GLY A 50 5.09 -5.98 -11.27
N CYS A 51 5.04 -7.31 -11.42
CA CYS A 51 6.20 -8.19 -11.22
C CYS A 51 6.90 -8.06 -9.85
N SER A 52 6.12 -7.80 -8.80
CA SER A 52 6.60 -7.62 -7.42
C SER A 52 7.57 -6.45 -7.19
N ILE A 53 7.70 -5.52 -8.14
CA ILE A 53 8.58 -4.35 -8.00
C ILE A 53 8.04 -3.42 -6.90
N GLY A 54 8.89 -3.12 -5.91
CA GLY A 54 8.57 -2.26 -4.77
C GLY A 54 7.55 -2.84 -3.80
N VAL A 55 7.28 -4.15 -3.85
CA VAL A 55 6.36 -4.83 -2.93
C VAL A 55 7.10 -5.24 -1.67
N ASN A 56 6.63 -4.77 -0.52
CA ASN A 56 7.23 -5.03 0.78
C ASN A 56 6.22 -5.62 1.76
N LEU A 57 6.59 -6.69 2.45
CA LEU A 57 5.83 -7.26 3.57
C LEU A 57 6.38 -6.69 4.87
N VAL A 58 5.51 -6.08 5.67
CA VAL A 58 5.87 -5.29 6.84
C VAL A 58 5.32 -5.94 8.11
N HIS A 59 6.23 -6.29 9.03
CA HIS A 59 5.94 -6.82 10.35
C HIS A 59 6.25 -5.81 11.47
N THR A 60 7.18 -4.88 11.21
CA THR A 60 7.71 -3.95 12.20
C THR A 60 7.69 -2.50 11.71
N GLU A 61 7.82 -1.56 12.63
CA GLU A 61 7.93 -0.13 12.28
C GLU A 61 9.21 0.18 11.49
N THR A 62 10.31 -0.51 11.79
CA THR A 62 11.54 -0.37 11.01
C THR A 62 11.33 -0.81 9.55
N GLU A 63 10.72 -1.98 9.34
CA GLU A 63 10.37 -2.46 8.01
C GLU A 63 9.41 -1.50 7.28
N TYR A 64 8.50 -0.86 8.01
CA TYR A 64 7.57 0.12 7.45
C TYR A 64 8.32 1.29 6.80
N HIS A 65 9.29 1.87 7.51
CA HIS A 65 10.06 3.00 6.99
C HIS A 65 10.90 2.60 5.77
N SER A 66 11.58 1.47 5.82
CA SER A 66 12.35 0.96 4.68
C SER A 66 11.45 0.65 3.46
N ALA A 67 10.28 0.08 3.71
CA ALA A 67 9.30 -0.24 2.67
C ALA A 67 8.74 1.02 1.99
N LEU A 68 8.48 2.09 2.75
CA LEU A 68 8.07 3.38 2.18
C LEU A 68 9.17 3.97 1.31
N GLU A 69 10.41 4.01 1.80
CA GLU A 69 11.55 4.53 1.05
C GLU A 69 11.76 3.76 -0.26
N GLU A 70 11.63 2.44 -0.24
CA GLU A 70 11.74 1.64 -1.45
C GLU A 70 10.58 1.88 -2.42
N ALA A 71 9.33 1.83 -1.94
CA ALA A 71 8.17 1.96 -2.80
C ALA A 71 8.08 3.36 -3.44
N LEU A 72 8.49 4.41 -2.72
CA LEU A 72 8.54 5.79 -3.21
C LEU A 72 9.60 6.04 -4.30
N LYS A 73 10.55 5.12 -4.54
CA LYS A 73 11.45 5.19 -5.69
C LYS A 73 10.73 4.96 -7.02
N TYR A 74 9.60 4.26 -6.97
CA TYR A 74 8.87 3.83 -8.16
C TYR A 74 7.63 4.66 -8.44
N GLU A 75 6.98 5.22 -7.42
CA GLU A 75 5.74 5.99 -7.57
C GLU A 75 5.43 6.84 -6.34
N GLU A 76 4.65 7.91 -6.52
CA GLU A 76 4.22 8.80 -5.42
C GLU A 76 2.98 8.28 -4.67
N ILE A 77 2.20 7.40 -5.31
CA ILE A 77 0.98 6.82 -4.73
C ILE A 77 1.24 5.37 -4.33
N LEU A 78 1.08 5.11 -3.03
CA LEU A 78 1.24 3.81 -2.41
C LEU A 78 -0.09 3.27 -1.90
N TYR A 79 -0.17 1.94 -1.87
CA TYR A 79 -1.34 1.17 -1.44
C TYR A 79 -0.94 0.08 -0.45
#